data_AF-A0A1F4V4R7-F1
#
_entry.id   AF-A0A1F4V4R7-F1
#
_cell.length_a   1.000
_cell.length_b   1.000
_cell.length_c   1.000
_cell.angle_alpha   90.00
_cell.angle_beta   90.00
_cell.angle_gamma   90.00
#
_symmetry.space_group_name_H-M   'P 1'
#
loop_
_entity.id
_entity.type
_entity.pdbx_description
1 polymer ?
#
loop_
_entity_poly.entity_id
_entity_poly.type
_entity_poly.pdbx_seq_one_letter_code
_entity_poly.pdbx_strand_id
1 'polypeptide(L)'
;MKRKKSHIKSKTAGIETLRRFFPDNSADEVSIDEALQAAGRPMEMEKAEDNRAWLSNKLTTLKYHNLLTVHYTYDDGRRKLDRLRLTLNGKRALGRVEDGGYGEIEPKMNNVVTPPDIMKEIAQLKKNYPEYEITFDMKLKVENDMNLKKEE
;
A
#
# COMPACT_ATOMS: atom_id res chain seq x y z
N MET A 1 -17.05 18.28 -19.93
CA MET A 1 -15.76 17.66 -20.36
C MET A 1 -15.70 16.21 -19.87
N LYS A 2 -15.70 15.21 -20.76
CA LYS A 2 -15.49 13.80 -20.37
C LYS A 2 -14.02 13.63 -19.97
N ARG A 3 -13.73 13.34 -18.69
CA ARG A 3 -12.36 13.04 -18.23
C ARG A 3 -11.87 11.78 -18.96
N LYS A 4 -10.80 11.91 -19.73
CA LYS A 4 -10.09 10.78 -20.37
C LYS A 4 -9.70 9.81 -19.25
N LYS A 5 -10.15 8.54 -19.31
CA LYS A 5 -9.74 7.53 -18.34
C LYS A 5 -8.21 7.43 -18.39
N SER A 6 -7.52 7.73 -17.29
CA SER A 6 -6.07 7.54 -17.21
C SER A 6 -5.79 6.05 -17.31
N HIS A 7 -5.01 5.65 -18.32
CA HIS A 7 -4.57 4.28 -18.44
C HIS A 7 -3.46 4.05 -17.41
N ILE A 8 -3.75 3.26 -16.38
CA ILE A 8 -2.76 2.87 -15.38
C ILE A 8 -1.76 1.93 -16.05
N LYS A 9 -0.46 2.16 -15.81
CA LYS A 9 0.59 1.34 -16.41
C LYS A 9 0.57 -0.09 -15.87
N SER A 10 1.12 -1.03 -16.63
CA SER A 10 1.24 -2.43 -16.23
C SER A 10 2.04 -2.61 -14.93
N LYS A 11 1.82 -3.74 -14.25
CA LYS A 11 2.57 -4.13 -13.04
C LYS A 11 4.07 -4.18 -13.32
N THR A 12 4.49 -4.70 -14.47
CA THR A 12 5.90 -4.77 -14.90
C THR A 12 6.57 -3.39 -14.95
N ALA A 13 5.91 -2.39 -15.54
CA ALA A 13 6.42 -1.00 -15.55
C ALA A 13 6.47 -0.38 -14.13
N GLY A 14 5.58 -0.81 -13.25
CA GLY A 14 5.63 -0.50 -11.82
C GLY A 14 6.89 -1.07 -11.17
N ILE A 15 7.18 -2.36 -11.38
CA ILE A 15 8.35 -3.04 -10.83
C ILE A 15 9.66 -2.41 -11.33
N GLU A 16 9.75 -2.05 -12.61
CA GLU A 16 10.90 -1.33 -13.14
C GLU A 16 11.10 0.03 -12.47
N THR A 17 10.02 0.75 -12.21
CA THR A 17 10.08 2.02 -11.47
C THR A 17 10.52 1.78 -10.03
N LEU A 18 10.03 0.71 -9.40
CA LEU A 18 10.39 0.33 -8.04
C LEU A 18 11.88 0.01 -7.91
N ARG A 19 12.46 -0.75 -8.86
CA ARG A 19 13.90 -1.05 -8.92
C ARG A 19 14.77 0.20 -9.01
N ARG A 20 14.28 1.27 -9.64
CA ARG A 20 14.99 2.55 -9.71
C ARG A 20 14.94 3.32 -8.39
N PHE A 21 13.83 3.26 -7.67
CA PHE A 21 13.69 3.94 -6.37
C PHE A 21 14.46 3.23 -5.24
N PHE A 22 14.62 1.91 -5.35
CA PHE A 22 15.29 1.08 -4.34
C PHE A 22 16.47 0.33 -4.99
N PRO A 23 17.55 1.05 -5.39
CA PRO A 23 18.72 0.44 -6.00
C PRO A 23 19.51 -0.43 -5.00
N ASP A 24 19.46 -0.09 -3.72
CA ASP A 24 20.03 -0.89 -2.63
C ASP A 24 19.03 -1.98 -2.21
N ASN A 25 19.46 -3.24 -2.27
CA ASN A 25 18.67 -4.41 -1.93
C ASN A 25 18.35 -4.55 -0.42
N SER A 26 19.01 -3.79 0.44
CA SER A 26 18.83 -3.86 1.89
C SER A 26 17.80 -2.86 2.45
N ALA A 27 17.56 -1.75 1.76
CA ALA A 27 16.71 -0.67 2.25
C ALA A 27 15.23 -0.88 1.87
N ASP A 28 14.36 -1.03 2.86
CA ASP A 28 12.90 -1.16 2.66
C ASP A 28 12.15 0.18 2.69
N GLU A 29 12.83 1.24 3.11
CA GLU A 29 12.33 2.61 3.16
C GLU A 29 13.36 3.54 2.53
N VAL A 30 12.89 4.53 1.79
CA VAL A 30 13.71 5.61 1.21
C VAL A 30 12.98 6.93 1.32
N SER A 31 13.72 8.01 1.52
CA SER A 31 13.17 9.37 1.42
C SER A 31 12.81 9.70 -0.03
N ILE A 32 11.98 10.73 -0.21
CA ILE A 32 11.62 11.22 -1.54
C ILE A 32 12.84 11.74 -2.31
N ASP A 33 13.74 12.42 -1.62
CA ASP A 33 14.93 12.99 -2.25
C ASP A 33 15.88 11.88 -2.72
N GLU A 34 16.09 10.84 -1.92
CA GLU A 34 16.86 9.65 -2.33
C GLU A 34 16.22 8.92 -3.52
N ALA A 35 14.89 8.72 -3.49
CA ALA A 35 14.18 8.06 -4.59
C ALA A 35 14.26 8.86 -5.90
N LEU A 36 14.16 10.19 -5.81
CA LEU A 36 14.29 11.10 -6.95
C LEU A 36 15.73 11.13 -7.47
N GLN A 37 16.72 11.19 -6.59
CA GLN A 37 18.14 11.14 -6.93
C GLN A 37 18.49 9.81 -7.63
N ALA A 38 18.05 8.68 -7.10
CA ALA A 38 18.25 7.36 -7.70
C ALA A 38 17.57 7.24 -9.08
N ALA A 39 16.49 7.98 -9.31
CA ALA A 39 15.83 8.06 -10.60
C ALA A 39 16.48 9.07 -11.59
N GLY A 40 17.60 9.69 -11.22
CA GLY A 40 18.29 10.69 -12.04
C GLY A 40 17.57 12.05 -12.09
N ARG A 41 16.78 12.37 -11.05
CA ARG A 41 15.97 13.60 -10.96
C ARG A 41 16.24 14.33 -9.64
N PRO A 42 17.45 14.89 -9.41
CA PRO A 42 17.75 15.61 -8.19
C PRO A 42 16.73 16.74 -7.94
N MET A 43 16.45 17.02 -6.66
CA MET A 43 15.53 18.10 -6.26
C MET A 43 16.20 19.47 -6.41
N GLU A 44 16.32 19.94 -7.65
CA GLU A 44 16.73 21.30 -7.98
C GLU A 44 15.51 22.24 -7.91
N MET A 45 15.67 23.46 -7.39
CA MET A 45 14.56 24.42 -7.23
C MET A 45 13.78 24.65 -8.54
N GLU A 46 14.47 24.76 -9.67
CA GLU A 46 13.85 25.02 -10.98
C GLU A 46 13.00 23.86 -11.51
N LYS A 47 13.28 22.61 -11.08
CA LYS A 47 12.59 21.40 -11.54
C LYS A 47 11.72 20.76 -10.46
N ALA A 48 11.55 21.43 -9.32
CA ALA A 48 10.92 20.85 -8.15
C ALA A 48 9.46 20.47 -8.40
N GLU A 49 8.70 21.32 -9.10
CA GLU A 49 7.30 21.05 -9.43
C GLU A 49 7.16 19.91 -10.43
N ASP A 50 7.98 19.91 -11.49
CA ASP A 50 7.99 18.85 -12.51
C ASP A 50 8.36 17.49 -11.91
N ASN A 51 9.35 17.45 -11.01
CA ASN A 51 9.75 16.24 -10.32
C ASN A 51 8.66 15.73 -9.37
N ARG A 52 7.94 16.63 -8.68
CA ARG A 52 6.76 16.26 -7.86
C ARG A 52 5.62 15.70 -8.71
N ALA A 53 5.30 16.33 -9.84
CA ALA A 53 4.27 15.87 -10.75
C ALA A 53 4.62 14.50 -11.35
N TRP A 54 5.88 14.34 -11.78
CA TRP A 54 6.40 13.07 -12.25
C TRP A 54 6.30 11.97 -11.18
N LEU A 55 6.75 12.26 -9.95
CA LEU A 55 6.71 11.33 -8.84
C LEU A 55 5.26 10.93 -8.51
N SER A 56 4.35 11.90 -8.44
CA SER A 56 2.92 11.65 -8.22
C SER A 56 2.36 10.65 -9.23
N ASN A 57 2.65 10.84 -10.52
CA ASN A 57 2.25 9.91 -11.59
C ASN A 57 2.82 8.50 -11.41
N LYS A 58 4.07 8.39 -10.93
CA LYS A 58 4.69 7.09 -10.62
C LYS A 58 4.03 6.43 -9.42
N LEU A 59 3.80 7.18 -8.35
CA LEU A 59 3.17 6.69 -7.14
C LEU A 59 1.74 6.20 -7.40
N THR A 60 1.00 6.81 -8.32
CA THR A 60 -0.32 6.29 -8.72
C THR A 60 -0.25 4.85 -9.20
N THR A 61 0.72 4.53 -10.07
CA THR A 61 0.89 3.17 -10.59
C THR A 61 1.38 2.22 -9.49
N LEU A 62 2.36 2.66 -8.69
CA LEU A 62 2.97 1.83 -7.65
C LEU A 62 1.98 1.48 -6.52
N LYS A 63 1.13 2.44 -6.13
CA LYS A 63 0.06 2.23 -5.15
C LYS A 63 -1.04 1.33 -5.70
N TYR A 64 -1.42 1.51 -6.97
CA TYR A 64 -2.44 0.69 -7.61
C TYR A 64 -2.08 -0.80 -7.59
N HIS A 65 -0.81 -1.14 -7.85
CA HIS A 65 -0.30 -2.52 -7.79
C HIS A 65 0.16 -2.95 -6.38
N ASN A 66 -0.15 -2.16 -5.35
CA ASN A 66 0.25 -2.41 -3.96
C ASN A 66 1.75 -2.68 -3.79
N LEU A 67 2.62 -1.98 -4.53
CA LEU A 67 4.08 -2.20 -4.48
C LEU A 67 4.78 -1.37 -3.39
N LEU A 68 4.18 -0.27 -2.97
CA LEU A 68 4.70 0.57 -1.89
C LEU A 68 3.58 1.32 -1.18
N THR A 69 3.88 1.78 0.03
CA THR A 69 3.11 2.78 0.77
C THR A 69 3.91 4.09 0.85
N VAL A 70 3.19 5.17 1.14
CA VAL A 70 3.78 6.50 1.33
C VAL A 70 3.59 6.93 2.77
N HIS A 71 4.62 7.56 3.33
CA HIS A 71 4.57 8.18 4.64
C HIS A 71 4.62 9.70 4.47
N TYR A 72 3.72 10.37 5.16
CA TYR A 72 3.65 11.82 5.17
C TYR A 72 4.06 12.34 6.55
N THR A 73 4.76 13.46 6.55
CA THR A 73 5.06 14.26 7.74
C THR A 73 4.23 15.54 7.71
N TYR A 74 4.21 16.27 8.83
CA TYR A 74 3.61 17.59 8.92
C TYR A 74 4.72 18.60 9.17
N ASP A 75 4.79 19.60 8.31
CA ASP A 75 5.74 20.70 8.39
C ASP A 75 4.95 21.99 8.27
N ASP A 76 5.06 22.87 9.27
CA ASP A 76 4.28 24.11 9.39
C ASP A 76 2.76 23.92 9.13
N GLY A 77 2.18 22.86 9.73
CA GLY A 77 0.76 22.50 9.58
C GLY A 77 0.37 21.94 8.21
N ARG A 78 1.30 21.81 7.26
CA ARG A 78 1.06 21.26 5.93
C ARG A 78 1.56 19.82 5.83
N ARG A 79 0.74 18.97 5.22
CA ARG A 79 1.12 17.57 4.96
C ARG A 79 2.14 17.51 3.84
N LYS A 80 3.34 17.00 4.13
CA LYS A 80 4.44 16.82 3.19
C LYS A 80 4.70 15.33 2.98
N LEU A 81 4.93 14.94 1.73
CA LEU A 81 5.34 13.57 1.41
C LEU A 81 6.82 13.41 1.80
N ASP A 82 7.12 12.42 2.65
CA ASP A 82 8.44 12.30 3.30
C ASP A 82 9.20 11.05 2.84
N ARG A 83 8.54 9.88 2.92
CA ARG A 83 9.18 8.59 2.64
C ARG A 83 8.30 7.66 1.83
N LEU A 84 8.95 6.74 1.13
CA LEU A 84 8.38 5.60 0.43
C LEU A 84 8.79 4.33 1.17
N ARG A 85 7.83 3.43 1.41
CA ARG A 85 8.08 2.16 2.08
C ARG A 85 7.61 1.00 1.21
N LEU A 86 8.44 -0.01 1.05
CA LEU A 86 8.05 -1.23 0.35
C LEU A 86 6.96 -1.98 1.12
N THR A 87 5.91 -2.38 0.41
CA THR A 87 4.96 -3.38 0.91
C THR A 87 5.59 -4.77 0.79
N LEU A 88 4.96 -5.79 1.37
CA LEU A 88 5.37 -7.18 1.15
C LEU A 88 5.40 -7.54 -0.35
N ASN A 89 4.40 -7.09 -1.12
CA ASN A 89 4.34 -7.28 -2.57
C ASN A 89 5.48 -6.55 -3.29
N GLY A 90 5.86 -5.35 -2.83
CA GLY A 90 7.02 -4.62 -3.32
C GLY A 90 8.32 -5.40 -3.09
N LYS A 91 8.52 -5.91 -1.86
CA LYS A 91 9.70 -6.71 -1.52
C LYS A 91 9.79 -8.00 -2.36
N ARG A 92 8.66 -8.71 -2.53
CA ARG A 92 8.56 -9.88 -3.41
C ARG A 92 8.89 -9.54 -4.86
N ALA A 93 8.35 -8.43 -5.37
CA ALA A 93 8.63 -7.98 -6.74
C ALA A 93 10.11 -7.61 -6.98
N LEU A 94 10.83 -7.26 -5.92
CA LEU A 94 12.28 -7.05 -5.93
C LEU A 94 13.08 -8.34 -5.65
N GLY A 95 12.42 -9.48 -5.42
CA GLY A 95 13.08 -10.75 -5.11
C GLY A 95 13.71 -10.80 -3.72
N ARG A 96 13.27 -9.94 -2.79
CA ARG A 96 13.84 -9.84 -1.42
C ARG A 96 13.20 -10.76 -0.39
N VAL A 97 12.08 -11.38 -0.77
CA VAL A 97 11.36 -12.36 0.04
C VAL A 97 11.19 -13.57 -0.84
N GLU A 98 11.68 -14.72 -0.39
CA GLU A 98 11.45 -15.98 -1.07
C GLU A 98 9.95 -16.25 -1.13
N ASP A 99 9.47 -16.76 -2.27
CA ASP A 99 8.09 -17.22 -2.44
C ASP A 99 7.86 -18.49 -1.62
N GLY A 100 7.90 -18.36 -0.30
CA GLY A 100 7.32 -19.34 0.60
C GLY A 100 5.81 -19.28 0.43
N GLY A 101 5.26 -20.02 -0.53
CA GLY A 101 3.91 -20.62 -0.62
C GLY A 101 2.64 -19.92 -0.11
N TYR A 102 2.68 -18.68 0.36
CA TYR A 102 1.53 -17.94 0.88
C TYR A 102 0.98 -17.08 -0.24
N GLY A 103 0.07 -17.70 -1.00
CA GLY A 103 -0.76 -17.05 -2.00
C GLY A 103 -1.42 -15.78 -1.46
N GLU A 104 -1.39 -14.76 -2.30
CA GLU A 104 -2.12 -13.48 -2.25
C GLU A 104 -3.19 -13.36 -1.15
N ILE A 105 -2.88 -12.60 -0.09
CA ILE A 105 -3.90 -11.74 0.51
C ILE A 105 -3.62 -10.34 -0.06
N GLU A 106 -4.14 -10.08 -1.26
CA GLU A 106 -4.27 -8.72 -1.75
C GLU A 106 -5.20 -7.97 -0.78
N PRO A 107 -4.77 -6.87 -0.12
CA PRO A 107 -5.72 -5.98 0.51
C PRO A 107 -6.48 -5.27 -0.63
N LYS A 108 -7.57 -5.89 -1.10
CA LYS A 108 -8.52 -5.25 -2.01
C LYS A 108 -9.15 -4.10 -1.23
N MET A 109 -8.68 -2.89 -1.53
CA MET A 109 -9.03 -1.63 -0.87
C MET A 109 -10.51 -1.22 -0.92
N ASN A 110 -11.46 -2.13 -1.23
CA ASN A 110 -12.90 -1.87 -1.21
C ASN A 110 -13.78 -3.13 -1.02
N ASN A 111 -13.22 -4.27 -0.57
CA ASN A 111 -14.06 -5.44 -0.31
C ASN A 111 -14.57 -5.42 1.13
N VAL A 112 -15.89 -5.37 1.28
CA VAL A 112 -16.57 -5.81 2.50
C VAL A 112 -16.09 -7.23 2.78
N VAL A 113 -15.25 -7.40 3.79
CA VAL A 113 -14.80 -8.72 4.23
C VAL A 113 -16.00 -9.40 4.87
N THR A 114 -16.49 -10.46 4.23
CA THR A 114 -17.67 -11.17 4.73
C THR A 114 -17.24 -12.27 5.72
N PRO A 115 -18.06 -12.61 6.72
CA PRO A 115 -17.75 -13.72 7.63
C PRO A 115 -17.40 -15.04 6.91
N PRO A 116 -18.02 -15.42 5.78
CA PRO A 116 -17.59 -16.59 5.00
C PRO A 116 -16.16 -16.55 4.48
N ASP A 117 -15.63 -15.37 4.13
CA ASP A 117 -14.25 -15.24 3.65
C ASP A 117 -13.26 -15.51 4.78
N ILE A 118 -13.54 -14.95 5.96
CA ILE A 118 -12.76 -15.19 7.19
C ILE A 118 -12.76 -16.69 7.54
N MET A 119 -13.91 -17.36 7.42
CA MET A 119 -14.03 -18.80 7.71
C MET A 119 -13.20 -19.66 6.75
N LYS A 120 -13.08 -19.28 5.47
CA LYS A 120 -12.21 -19.98 4.52
C LYS A 120 -10.74 -19.85 4.90
N GLU A 121 -10.31 -18.66 5.31
CA GLU A 121 -8.94 -18.42 5.77
C GLU A 121 -8.63 -19.21 7.05
N ILE A 122 -9.55 -19.23 8.02
CA ILE A 122 -9.41 -20.04 9.25
C ILE A 122 -9.31 -21.53 8.92
N ALA A 123 -10.13 -22.04 8.01
CA ALA A 123 -10.07 -23.45 7.59
C ALA A 123 -8.72 -23.79 6.95
N GLN A 124 -8.17 -22.88 6.15
CA GLN A 124 -6.86 -23.04 5.54
C GLN A 124 -5.74 -23.03 6.58
N LEU A 125 -5.81 -22.14 7.58
CA LEU A 125 -4.87 -22.09 8.68
C LEU A 125 -4.89 -23.39 9.50
N LYS A 126 -6.08 -23.92 9.82
CA LYS A 126 -6.24 -25.22 10.52
C LYS A 126 -5.63 -26.40 9.76
N LYS A 127 -5.74 -26.37 8.43
CA LYS A 127 -5.14 -27.41 7.58
C LYS A 127 -3.60 -27.35 7.59
N ASN A 128 -3.05 -26.15 7.62
CA ASN A 128 -1.61 -25.93 7.52
C ASN A 128 -0.89 -26.12 8.85
N TYR A 129 -1.61 -25.97 9.97
CA TYR A 129 -1.07 -25.95 11.32
C TYR A 129 -1.93 -26.80 12.28
N PRO A 130 -2.01 -28.12 12.06
CA PRO A 130 -2.86 -29.01 12.87
C PRO A 130 -2.44 -29.09 14.34
N GLU A 131 -1.20 -28.73 14.67
CA GLU A 131 -0.64 -28.72 16.01
C GLU A 131 -1.08 -27.52 16.86
N TYR A 132 -1.70 -26.51 16.25
CA TYR A 132 -2.16 -25.30 16.94
C TYR A 132 -3.69 -25.24 17.03
N GLU A 133 -4.20 -24.81 18.18
CA GLU A 133 -5.61 -24.47 18.34
C GLU A 133 -5.86 -23.06 17.82
N ILE A 134 -6.55 -22.96 16.67
CA ILE A 134 -6.90 -21.68 16.06
C ILE A 134 -8.29 -21.26 16.53
N THR A 135 -8.34 -20.17 17.29
CA THR A 135 -9.56 -19.53 17.80
C THR A 135 -9.79 -18.18 17.10
N PHE A 136 -11.07 -17.82 16.91
CA PHE A 136 -11.49 -16.56 16.30
C PHE A 136 -12.67 -15.98 17.09
N ASP A 137 -12.54 -14.72 17.52
CA ASP A 137 -13.56 -13.98 18.29
C ASP A 137 -13.99 -12.75 17.47
N MET A 138 -15.31 -12.62 17.28
CA MET A 138 -15.93 -11.46 16.64
C MET A 138 -16.89 -10.79 17.60
N LYS A 139 -16.60 -9.53 17.96
CA LYS A 139 -17.46 -8.71 18.81
C LYS A 139 -18.16 -7.64 17.97
N LEU A 140 -19.48 -7.64 18.04
CA LEU A 140 -20.30 -6.56 17.49
C LEU A 140 -20.02 -5.27 18.25
N LYS A 141 -19.80 -4.18 17.53
CA LYS A 141 -19.76 -2.84 18.11
C LYS A 141 -21.20 -2.40 18.32
N VAL A 142 -21.64 -2.33 19.58
CA VAL A 142 -22.94 -1.72 19.92
C VAL A 142 -22.78 -0.21 19.81
N GLU A 143 -23.40 0.40 18.79
CA GLU A 143 -23.56 1.86 18.73
C GLU A 143 -24.65 2.24 19.74
N ASN A 144 -24.24 2.86 20.84
CA ASN A 144 -25.15 3.52 21.77
C ASN A 144 -25.69 4.80 21.14
N ASP A 145 -26.63 4.69 20.21
CA ASP A 145 -27.53 5.78 19.84
C ASP A 145 -28.87 5.60 20.56
N MET A 146 -28.83 5.72 21.89
CA MET A 146 -30.01 6.15 22.64
C MET A 146 -30.13 7.67 22.49
N ASN A 147 -30.84 8.12 21.46
CA ASN A 147 -31.45 9.44 21.48
C ASN A 147 -32.97 9.27 21.43
N LEU A 148 -33.53 9.15 22.64
CA LEU A 148 -34.94 9.31 22.94
C LEU A 148 -35.43 10.64 22.36
N LYS A 149 -36.14 10.59 21.23
CA LYS A 149 -37.15 11.62 20.96
C LYS A 149 -38.42 11.22 21.69
N LYS A 150 -38.65 11.90 22.82
CA LYS A 150 -40.00 12.17 23.30
C LYS A 150 -40.72 12.94 22.20
N GLU A 151 -41.86 12.43 21.74
CA GLU A 151 -42.90 13.28 21.19
C GLU A 151 -44.09 13.19 22.15
N GLU A 152 -44.50 14.37 22.58
CA GLU A 152 -45.70 14.67 23.39
C GLU A 152 -46.99 14.41 22.60
#